data_AF-A0A800LT71-F1
#
_entry.id   AF-A0A800LT71-F1
#
_cell.length_a   1.000
_cell.length_b   1.000
_cell.length_c   1.000
_cell.angle_alpha   90.00
_cell.angle_beta   90.00
_cell.angle_gamma   90.00
#
_symmetry.space_group_name_H-M   'P 1'
#
loop_
_entity.id
_entity.type
_entity.pdbx_description
1 polymer ?
#
loop_
_entity_poly.entity_id
_entity_poly.type
_entity_poly.pdbx_seq_one_letter_code
_entity_poly.pdbx_strand_id
1 'polypeptide(L)'
;VTNFRRGFKSPSPALYSRGHLALDFLSQTGAGLAFAQALETTQLAGFNLLLWDNKELVFCSNGAPTKPAVLEPGLYALSNGTLDSHWPKMQHVKDQLERSHTQPPQHAQLQTMMQHNTPASDHLLPQTGISLAWERRLSACFIDAPEYDYGTRTCISLWRDQWGSIDVQETCFDTPTPIQQNFSWTYKTPCTTA
;
A
#
# COMPACT_ATOMS: atom_id res chain seq x y z
N VAL A 1 1.40 2.30 6.06
CA VAL A 1 0.33 3.33 6.16
C VAL A 1 0.21 4.09 4.85
N THR A 2 -1.00 4.37 4.36
CA THR A 2 -1.24 5.23 3.18
C THR A 2 -2.20 6.38 3.54
N ASN A 3 -2.23 7.42 2.71
CA ASN A 3 -3.25 8.47 2.81
C ASN A 3 -4.61 7.91 2.35
N PHE A 4 -5.72 8.39 2.92
CA PHE A 4 -7.05 8.16 2.37
C PHE A 4 -7.52 9.40 1.60
N ARG A 5 -7.76 9.24 0.29
CA ARG A 5 -8.18 10.29 -0.63
C ARG A 5 -9.66 10.61 -0.40
N ARG A 6 -9.90 11.70 0.32
CA ARG A 6 -11.14 12.48 0.30
C ARG A 6 -10.74 13.87 -0.18
N GLY A 7 -11.58 14.53 -0.98
CA GLY A 7 -11.34 15.91 -1.43
C GLY A 7 -11.03 16.85 -0.25
N PHE A 8 -10.65 18.11 -0.56
CA PHE A 8 -10.07 19.08 0.40
C PHE A 8 -10.88 19.42 1.68
N LYS A 9 -12.02 18.77 1.94
CA LYS A 9 -12.79 18.91 3.18
C LYS A 9 -12.25 17.98 4.27
N SER A 10 -11.08 18.31 4.85
CA SER A 10 -10.82 17.91 6.24
C SER A 10 -11.37 19.02 7.15
N PRO A 11 -12.32 18.74 8.04
CA PRO A 11 -12.99 19.76 8.86
C PRO A 11 -12.07 20.42 9.91
N SER A 12 -10.87 19.89 10.13
CA SER A 12 -9.81 20.50 10.95
C SER A 12 -8.44 20.01 10.50
N PRO A 13 -7.35 20.76 10.72
CA PRO A 13 -6.00 20.22 10.56
C PRO A 13 -5.82 19.04 11.52
N ALA A 14 -5.27 17.93 11.01
CA ALA A 14 -4.91 16.80 11.86
C ALA A 14 -3.81 17.23 12.84
N LEU A 15 -3.94 16.83 14.10
CA LEU A 15 -2.97 17.18 15.14
C LEU A 15 -1.71 16.32 15.05
N TYR A 16 -1.84 15.09 14.53
CA TYR A 16 -0.73 14.14 14.40
C TYR A 16 -0.47 13.69 12.97
N SER A 17 0.81 13.46 12.67
CA SER A 17 1.25 12.81 11.44
C SER A 17 0.93 11.31 11.50
N ARG A 18 0.40 10.78 10.38
CA ARG A 18 0.19 9.33 10.16
C ARG A 18 1.47 8.49 10.37
N GLY A 19 2.65 9.10 10.26
CA GLY A 19 3.93 8.42 10.48
C GLY A 19 4.08 7.83 11.89
N HIS A 20 3.46 8.43 12.90
CA HIS A 20 3.50 7.91 14.28
C HIS A 20 2.85 6.53 14.39
N LEU A 21 1.82 6.23 13.60
CA LEU A 21 1.15 4.92 13.60
C LEU A 21 2.14 3.77 13.36
N ALA A 22 3.10 3.96 12.46
CA ALA A 22 4.11 2.94 12.19
C ALA A 22 5.12 2.83 13.34
N LEU A 23 5.54 3.95 13.92
CA LEU A 23 6.49 3.99 15.04
C LEU A 23 5.90 3.36 16.30
N ASP A 24 4.66 3.70 16.63
CA ASP A 24 3.95 3.19 17.81
C ASP A 24 3.74 1.67 17.70
N PHE A 25 3.38 1.18 16.52
CA PHE A 25 3.22 -0.25 16.28
C PHE A 25 4.55 -1.02 16.39
N LEU A 26 5.64 -0.47 15.86
CA LEU A 26 6.97 -1.09 15.91
C LEU A 26 7.61 -1.04 17.30
N SER A 27 7.13 -0.15 18.17
CA SER A 27 7.65 0.05 19.52
C SER A 27 6.97 -0.84 20.58
N GLN A 28 6.03 -1.71 20.15
CA GLN A 28 5.29 -2.63 21.01
C GLN A 28 5.36 -4.08 20.49
N THR A 29 4.94 -5.05 21.29
CA THR A 29 5.03 -6.50 20.99
C THR A 29 3.69 -7.25 21.02
N GLY A 30 2.59 -6.53 21.20
CA GLY A 30 1.24 -7.05 21.18
C GLY A 30 0.70 -7.34 19.78
N ALA A 31 -0.47 -7.98 19.74
CA ALA A 31 -1.14 -8.38 18.51
C ALA A 31 -1.59 -7.17 17.67
N GLY A 32 -1.48 -7.29 16.34
CA GLY A 32 -1.85 -6.24 15.39
C GLY A 32 -3.31 -5.81 15.51
N LEU A 33 -4.21 -6.77 15.76
CA LEU A 33 -5.64 -6.49 15.89
C LEU A 33 -5.94 -5.67 17.16
N ALA A 34 -5.32 -6.03 18.28
CA ALA A 34 -5.47 -5.31 19.54
C ALA A 34 -4.93 -3.87 19.43
N PHE A 35 -3.77 -3.70 18.79
CA PHE A 35 -3.23 -2.37 18.48
C PHE A 35 -4.22 -1.55 17.64
N ALA A 36 -4.72 -2.12 16.55
CA ALA A 36 -5.64 -1.42 15.66
C ALA A 36 -6.98 -1.05 16.32
N GLN A 37 -7.48 -1.88 17.24
CA GLN A 37 -8.71 -1.62 18.00
C GLN A 37 -8.54 -0.51 19.05
N ALA A 38 -7.33 -0.32 19.57
CA ALA A 38 -7.01 0.70 20.56
C ALA A 38 -6.63 2.07 19.96
N LEU A 39 -6.61 2.21 18.63
CA LEU A 39 -6.20 3.45 17.97
C LEU A 39 -7.22 4.58 18.16
N GLU A 40 -6.76 5.69 18.73
CA GLU A 40 -7.48 6.96 18.76
C GLU A 40 -7.31 7.71 17.43
N THR A 41 -8.29 7.56 16.53
CA THR A 41 -8.16 8.05 15.14
C THR A 41 -8.72 9.46 14.89
N THR A 42 -9.37 10.05 15.88
CA THR A 42 -10.07 11.35 15.78
C THR A 42 -9.12 12.51 15.49
N GLN A 43 -7.85 12.39 15.89
CA GLN A 43 -6.83 13.43 15.72
C GLN A 43 -5.95 13.22 14.47
N LEU A 44 -6.24 12.18 13.68
CA LEU A 44 -5.49 11.81 12.49
C LEU A 44 -6.28 12.14 11.21
N ALA A 45 -5.58 12.66 10.21
CA ALA A 45 -6.12 12.76 8.86
C ALA A 45 -6.42 11.35 8.29
N GLY A 46 -7.29 11.29 7.28
CA GLY A 46 -7.67 10.05 6.60
C GLY A 46 -6.48 9.15 6.27
N PHE A 47 -6.55 7.88 6.66
CA PHE A 47 -5.49 6.90 6.41
C PHE A 47 -6.04 5.50 6.12
N ASN A 48 -5.19 4.68 5.51
CA ASN A 48 -5.28 3.23 5.56
C ASN A 48 -4.03 2.65 6.24
N LEU A 49 -4.20 1.57 6.98
CA LEU A 49 -3.13 0.93 7.74
C LEU A 49 -3.20 -0.59 7.53
N LEU A 50 -2.05 -1.16 7.16
CA LEU A 50 -1.80 -2.60 7.14
C LEU A 50 -0.75 -2.89 8.21
N LEU A 51 -1.05 -3.82 9.10
CA LEU A 51 -0.20 -4.24 10.21
C LEU A 51 0.04 -5.73 10.09
N TRP A 52 1.31 -6.13 10.14
CA TRP A 52 1.71 -7.54 10.18
C TRP A 52 2.50 -7.77 11.46
N ASP A 53 1.97 -8.62 12.35
CA ASP A 53 2.57 -8.93 13.66
C ASP A 53 3.34 -10.28 13.67
N ASN A 54 3.66 -10.79 12.48
CA ASN A 54 4.19 -12.14 12.22
C ASN A 54 3.20 -13.30 12.29
N LYS A 55 1.94 -13.05 12.67
CA LYS A 55 0.87 -14.05 12.69
C LYS A 55 -0.27 -13.68 11.76
N GLU A 56 -0.78 -12.45 11.88
CA GLU A 56 -1.99 -11.99 11.20
C GLU A 56 -1.73 -10.68 10.45
N LEU A 57 -2.36 -10.53 9.29
CA LEU A 57 -2.35 -9.28 8.52
C LEU A 57 -3.63 -8.53 8.86
N VAL A 58 -3.50 -7.39 9.52
CA VAL A 58 -4.64 -6.60 9.97
C VAL A 58 -4.77 -5.35 9.11
N PHE A 59 -5.97 -5.10 8.63
CA PHE A 59 -6.34 -3.87 7.96
C PHE A 59 -7.21 -2.99 8.88
N CYS A 60 -6.92 -1.69 8.92
CA CYS A 60 -7.83 -0.69 9.46
C CYS A 60 -7.73 0.64 8.71
N SER A 61 -8.79 1.44 8.82
CA SER A 61 -8.92 2.73 8.16
C SER A 61 -9.83 3.64 8.98
N ASN A 62 -9.51 4.93 9.07
CA ASN A 62 -10.46 5.96 9.53
C ASN A 62 -11.10 6.72 8.34
N GLY A 63 -10.74 6.34 7.11
CA GLY A 63 -11.26 6.87 5.86
C GLY A 63 -12.51 6.14 5.33
N ALA A 64 -12.88 5.02 5.96
CA ALA A 64 -14.15 4.33 5.72
C ALA A 64 -14.71 3.83 7.06
N PRO A 65 -16.04 3.64 7.19
CA PRO A 65 -16.65 3.11 8.41
C PRO A 65 -16.42 1.60 8.52
N THR A 66 -15.16 1.19 8.56
CA THR A 66 -14.73 -0.22 8.64
C THR A 66 -14.05 -0.46 9.98
N LYS A 67 -14.48 -1.50 10.70
CA LYS A 67 -13.78 -1.94 11.90
C LYS A 67 -12.42 -2.55 11.52
N PRO A 68 -11.40 -2.46 12.38
CA PRO A 68 -10.19 -3.25 12.22
C PRO A 68 -10.52 -4.73 12.05
N ALA A 69 -9.88 -5.39 11.09
CA ALA A 69 -10.13 -6.79 10.78
C ALA A 69 -8.85 -7.50 10.33
N VAL A 70 -8.75 -8.79 10.68
CA VAL A 70 -7.76 -9.71 10.11
C VAL A 70 -8.15 -9.99 8.66
N LEU A 71 -7.18 -9.93 7.76
CA LEU A 71 -7.35 -10.28 6.36
C LEU A 71 -7.13 -11.78 6.19
N GLU A 72 -8.15 -12.45 5.65
CA GLU A 72 -8.07 -13.84 5.24
C GLU A 72 -7.10 -14.01 4.05
N PRO A 73 -6.54 -15.20 3.82
CA PRO A 73 -5.71 -15.48 2.66
C PRO A 73 -6.42 -15.06 1.35
N GLY A 74 -5.74 -14.23 0.55
CA GLY A 74 -6.33 -13.70 -0.67
C GLY A 74 -5.48 -12.65 -1.36
N LEU A 75 -6.00 -12.14 -2.49
CA LEU A 75 -5.38 -11.10 -3.29
C LEU A 75 -6.05 -9.74 -3.03
N TYR A 76 -5.31 -8.85 -2.37
CA TYR A 76 -5.76 -7.51 -2.02
C TYR A 76 -4.95 -6.45 -2.76
N ALA A 77 -5.61 -5.37 -3.15
CA ALA A 77 -4.94 -4.14 -3.57
C ALA A 77 -5.32 -2.98 -2.64
N LEU A 78 -4.36 -2.11 -2.39
CA LEU A 78 -4.55 -0.91 -1.59
C LEU A 78 -3.87 0.28 -2.28
N SER A 79 -4.57 1.41 -2.31
CA SER A 79 -3.99 2.69 -2.71
C SER A 79 -4.45 3.78 -1.74
N ASN A 80 -5.03 4.86 -2.24
CA ASN A 80 -5.58 5.93 -1.42
C ASN A 80 -7.12 5.87 -1.35
N GLY A 81 -7.74 4.73 -1.70
CA GLY A 81 -9.17 4.47 -1.53
C GLY A 81 -9.43 3.51 -0.38
N THR A 82 -10.58 2.83 -0.42
CA THR A 82 -10.83 1.65 0.42
C THR A 82 -9.98 0.46 -0.04
N LEU A 83 -9.80 -0.53 0.84
CA LEU A 83 -9.24 -1.82 0.47
C LEU A 83 -10.04 -2.40 -0.72
N ASP A 84 -9.34 -2.90 -1.73
CA ASP A 84 -9.91 -3.47 -2.96
C ASP A 84 -10.87 -2.56 -3.74
N SER A 85 -10.74 -1.23 -3.62
CA SER A 85 -11.49 -0.32 -4.49
C SER A 85 -11.25 -0.61 -5.98
N HIS A 86 -12.29 -0.46 -6.81
CA HIS A 86 -12.26 -0.79 -8.24
C HIS A 86 -11.54 0.26 -9.11
N TRP A 87 -10.46 0.86 -8.61
CA TRP A 87 -9.71 1.84 -9.38
C TRP A 87 -8.90 1.15 -10.49
N PRO A 88 -8.77 1.77 -11.68
CA PRO A 88 -8.13 1.15 -12.83
C PRO A 88 -6.75 0.56 -12.56
N LYS A 89 -5.85 1.29 -11.88
CA LYS A 89 -4.53 0.78 -11.48
C LYS A 89 -4.58 -0.43 -10.54
N MET A 90 -5.57 -0.47 -9.65
CA MET A 90 -5.70 -1.58 -8.70
C MET A 90 -6.14 -2.84 -9.45
N GLN A 91 -7.11 -2.71 -10.36
CA GLN A 91 -7.52 -3.80 -11.23
C GLN A 91 -6.37 -4.27 -12.12
N HIS A 92 -5.64 -3.35 -12.75
CA HIS A 92 -4.46 -3.67 -13.55
C HIS A 92 -3.43 -4.51 -12.77
N VAL A 93 -3.03 -4.08 -11.58
CA VAL A 93 -2.02 -4.79 -10.77
C VAL A 93 -2.56 -6.13 -10.28
N LYS A 94 -3.83 -6.22 -9.86
CA LYS A 94 -4.46 -7.48 -9.44
C LYS A 94 -4.47 -8.49 -10.59
N ASP A 95 -4.91 -8.07 -11.78
CA ASP A 95 -4.95 -8.92 -12.96
C ASP A 95 -3.56 -9.44 -13.37
N GLN A 96 -2.52 -8.60 -13.25
CA GLN A 96 -1.14 -9.02 -13.53
C GLN A 96 -0.64 -10.02 -12.48
N LEU A 97 -0.87 -9.73 -11.20
CA LEU A 97 -0.41 -10.57 -10.09
C LEU A 97 -1.12 -11.93 -10.10
N GLU A 98 -2.42 -11.96 -10.38
CA GLU A 98 -3.21 -13.18 -10.52
C GLU A 98 -2.72 -14.07 -11.66
N ARG A 99 -2.23 -13.51 -12.77
CA ARG A 99 -1.63 -14.31 -13.86
C ARG A 99 -0.27 -14.91 -13.48
N SER A 100 0.44 -14.31 -12.52
CA SER A 100 1.76 -14.78 -12.07
C SER A 100 1.74 -15.69 -10.84
N HIS A 101 0.58 -15.86 -10.18
CA HIS A 101 0.51 -16.50 -8.85
C HIS A 101 0.93 -17.98 -8.80
N THR A 102 0.98 -18.65 -9.96
CA THR A 102 1.35 -20.07 -10.06
C THR A 102 2.86 -20.33 -10.02
N GLN A 103 3.67 -19.28 -10.03
CA GLN A 103 5.13 -19.36 -9.97
C GLN A 103 5.64 -18.66 -8.70
N PRO A 104 6.83 -19.02 -8.18
CA PRO A 104 7.47 -18.26 -7.11
C PRO A 104 7.59 -16.77 -7.50
N PRO A 105 7.34 -15.85 -6.56
CA PRO A 105 7.40 -14.42 -6.85
C PRO A 105 8.79 -13.99 -7.30
N GLN A 106 8.87 -13.28 -8.42
CA GLN A 106 10.12 -12.70 -8.93
C GLN A 106 10.07 -11.18 -8.83
N HIS A 107 11.08 -10.57 -8.23
CA HIS A 107 11.14 -9.10 -8.07
C HIS A 107 11.03 -8.35 -9.40
N ALA A 108 11.65 -8.85 -10.47
CA ALA A 108 11.51 -8.26 -11.80
C ALA A 108 10.03 -8.14 -12.22
N GLN A 109 9.25 -9.21 -12.06
CA GLN A 109 7.82 -9.23 -12.41
C GLN A 109 7.00 -8.30 -11.51
N LEU A 110 7.23 -8.36 -10.18
CA LEU A 110 6.56 -7.51 -9.18
C LEU A 110 6.83 -6.01 -9.41
N GLN A 111 8.04 -5.66 -9.83
CA GLN A 111 8.38 -4.28 -10.12
C GLN A 111 7.83 -3.82 -11.47
N THR A 112 7.88 -4.66 -12.51
CA THR A 112 7.36 -4.31 -13.84
C THR A 112 5.87 -3.96 -13.80
N MET A 113 5.04 -4.73 -13.06
CA MET A 113 3.61 -4.43 -12.94
C MET A 113 3.32 -3.06 -12.28
N MET A 114 4.23 -2.57 -11.42
CA MET A 114 4.11 -1.26 -10.77
C MET A 114 4.60 -0.11 -11.64
N GLN A 115 5.33 -0.38 -12.72
CA GLN A 115 5.85 0.61 -13.66
C GLN A 115 4.83 1.03 -14.75
N HIS A 116 3.60 0.51 -14.71
CA HIS A 116 2.55 0.91 -15.64
C HIS A 116 2.17 2.40 -15.47
N ASN A 117 2.50 3.22 -16.47
CA ASN A 117 2.39 4.68 -16.44
C ASN A 117 1.22 5.25 -17.26
N THR A 118 0.36 4.39 -17.84
CA THR A 118 -0.75 4.86 -18.68
C THR A 118 -1.93 5.34 -17.83
N PRO A 119 -2.35 6.61 -17.96
CA PRO A 119 -3.56 7.11 -17.31
C PRO A 119 -4.83 6.41 -17.82
N ALA A 120 -5.78 6.17 -16.94
CA ALA A 120 -7.09 5.65 -17.32
C ALA A 120 -7.95 6.71 -18.01
N SER A 121 -8.89 6.26 -18.84
CA SER A 121 -9.90 7.11 -19.46
C SER A 121 -10.81 7.76 -18.41
N ASP A 122 -11.28 8.98 -18.68
CA ASP A 122 -12.06 9.79 -17.73
C ASP A 122 -13.25 9.10 -17.10
N HIS A 123 -13.99 8.32 -17.89
CA HIS A 123 -15.19 7.61 -17.46
C HIS A 123 -14.89 6.46 -16.48
N LEU A 124 -13.63 6.04 -16.35
CA LEU A 124 -13.17 5.03 -15.39
C LEU A 124 -12.55 5.64 -14.13
N LEU A 125 -12.40 6.97 -14.09
CA LEU A 125 -11.76 7.64 -12.98
C LEU A 125 -12.71 7.70 -11.77
N PRO A 126 -12.18 7.55 -10.55
CA PRO A 126 -12.98 7.80 -9.36
C PRO A 126 -13.31 9.28 -9.24
N GLN A 127 -14.42 9.59 -8.57
CA GLN A 127 -14.84 10.95 -8.26
C GLN A 127 -14.49 11.30 -6.81
N THR A 128 -13.20 11.50 -6.52
CA THR A 128 -12.74 11.67 -5.12
C THR A 128 -12.79 13.11 -4.61
N GLY A 129 -13.15 14.06 -5.49
CA GLY A 129 -13.28 15.49 -5.16
C GLY A 129 -12.02 16.31 -5.42
N ILE A 130 -11.04 15.77 -6.16
CA ILE A 130 -9.91 16.52 -6.72
C ILE A 130 -10.18 16.88 -8.19
N SER A 131 -9.31 17.67 -8.82
CA SER A 131 -9.49 18.04 -10.23
C SER A 131 -9.32 16.83 -11.16
N LEU A 132 -10.03 16.84 -12.30
CA LEU A 132 -9.95 15.79 -13.31
C LEU A 132 -8.50 15.54 -13.79
N ALA A 133 -7.70 16.60 -13.95
CA ALA A 133 -6.30 16.49 -14.30
C ALA A 133 -5.50 15.65 -13.28
N TRP A 134 -5.79 15.82 -11.98
CA TRP A 134 -5.18 15.01 -10.94
C TRP A 134 -5.75 13.60 -10.85
N GLU A 135 -7.05 13.39 -11.08
CA GLU A 135 -7.61 12.03 -11.14
C GLU A 135 -6.95 11.21 -12.26
N ARG A 136 -6.79 11.80 -13.46
CA ARG A 136 -6.08 11.17 -14.59
C ARG A 136 -4.66 10.77 -14.18
N ARG A 137 -3.87 11.73 -13.70
CA ARG A 137 -2.47 11.50 -13.32
C ARG A 137 -2.31 10.43 -12.24
N LEU A 138 -3.15 10.47 -11.20
CA LEU A 138 -3.07 9.53 -10.08
C LEU A 138 -3.70 8.16 -10.37
N SER A 139 -4.25 7.97 -11.58
CA SER A 139 -4.82 6.69 -12.03
C SER A 139 -3.76 5.73 -12.57
N ALA A 140 -2.54 6.20 -12.86
CA ALA A 140 -1.41 5.34 -13.20
C ALA A 140 -0.81 4.65 -11.95
N CYS A 141 -0.13 3.51 -12.14
CA CYS A 141 0.67 2.88 -11.10
C CYS A 141 1.95 3.67 -10.87
N PHE A 142 2.66 3.98 -11.96
CA PHE A 142 3.83 4.83 -11.97
C PHE A 142 3.41 6.26 -12.31
N ILE A 143 3.44 7.14 -11.32
CA ILE A 143 3.05 8.54 -11.49
C ILE A 143 4.28 9.33 -11.93
N ASP A 144 4.17 10.02 -13.05
CA ASP A 144 5.22 10.89 -13.57
C ASP A 144 4.64 12.31 -13.72
N ALA A 145 5.13 13.26 -12.91
CA ALA A 145 4.62 14.63 -12.86
C ALA A 145 5.71 15.63 -12.41
N PRO A 146 6.83 15.71 -13.15
CA PRO A 146 7.97 16.55 -12.81
C PRO A 146 7.61 18.04 -12.75
N GLU A 147 6.60 18.48 -13.51
CA GLU A 147 6.08 19.84 -13.49
C GLU A 147 5.45 20.25 -12.14
N TYR A 148 5.18 19.28 -11.26
CA TYR A 148 4.70 19.48 -9.89
C TYR A 148 5.68 19.01 -8.82
N ASP A 149 6.92 18.67 -9.19
CA ASP A 149 7.89 18.01 -8.29
C ASP A 149 7.27 16.79 -7.57
N TYR A 150 6.49 15.99 -8.32
CA TYR A 150 5.71 14.89 -7.79
C TYR A 150 5.82 13.65 -8.68
N GLY A 151 5.92 12.47 -8.08
CA GLY A 151 5.94 11.23 -8.83
C GLY A 151 6.31 10.01 -7.99
N THR A 152 6.31 8.86 -8.63
CA THR A 152 6.79 7.60 -8.04
C THR A 152 8.31 7.63 -7.99
N ARG A 153 8.87 7.78 -6.77
CA ARG A 153 10.32 7.84 -6.51
C ARG A 153 10.93 6.47 -6.25
N THR A 154 10.15 5.57 -5.66
CA THR A 154 10.61 4.26 -5.20
C THR A 154 9.55 3.21 -5.48
N CYS A 155 9.99 2.01 -5.86
CA CYS A 155 9.19 0.79 -5.85
C CYS A 155 9.84 -0.25 -4.94
N ILE A 156 9.09 -0.79 -3.99
CA ILE A 156 9.52 -1.87 -3.11
C ILE A 156 8.69 -3.11 -3.44
N SER A 157 9.36 -4.24 -3.60
CA SER A 157 8.74 -5.55 -3.75
C SER A 157 9.29 -6.46 -2.66
N LEU A 158 8.40 -7.20 -1.99
CA LEU A 158 8.73 -8.07 -0.87
C LEU A 158 7.92 -9.36 -0.99
N TRP A 159 8.55 -10.50 -0.69
CA TRP A 159 7.84 -11.75 -0.47
C TRP A 159 8.38 -12.47 0.76
N ARG A 160 7.54 -13.34 1.33
CA ARG A 160 7.87 -14.23 2.43
C ARG A 160 7.36 -15.63 2.12
N ASP A 161 8.19 -16.65 2.32
CA ASP A 161 7.79 -18.04 2.16
C ASP A 161 7.35 -18.69 3.49
N GLN A 162 6.84 -19.92 3.41
CA GLN A 162 6.40 -20.70 4.57
C GLN A 162 7.53 -21.06 5.54
N TRP A 163 8.78 -21.11 5.06
CA TRP A 163 9.97 -21.42 5.84
C TRP A 163 10.53 -20.18 6.55
N GLY A 164 9.93 -19.00 6.33
CA GLY A 164 10.32 -17.75 6.97
C GLY A 164 11.40 -16.99 6.21
N SER A 165 11.77 -17.40 4.99
CA SER A 165 12.65 -16.60 4.13
C SER A 165 11.89 -15.35 3.68
N ILE A 166 12.56 -14.21 3.77
CA ILE A 166 12.08 -12.92 3.31
C ILE A 166 13.11 -12.39 2.32
N ASP A 167 12.63 -11.89 1.18
CA ASP A 167 13.44 -11.18 0.19
C ASP A 167 12.74 -9.88 -0.20
N VAL A 168 13.54 -8.83 -0.33
CA VAL A 168 13.09 -7.46 -0.57
C VAL A 168 13.98 -6.84 -1.62
N GLN A 169 13.37 -6.31 -2.67
CA GLN A 169 14.05 -5.47 -3.65
C GLN A 169 13.41 -4.08 -3.65
N GLU A 170 14.25 -3.08 -3.40
CA GLU A 170 13.94 -1.67 -3.56
C GLU A 170 14.55 -1.15 -4.88
N THR A 171 13.81 -0.32 -5.59
CA THR A 171 14.30 0.39 -6.77
C THR A 171 13.94 1.86 -6.68
N CYS A 172 14.96 2.69 -6.70
CA CYS A 172 14.89 4.14 -6.64
C CYS A 172 15.04 4.74 -8.05
N PHE A 173 14.16 5.67 -8.41
CA PHE A 173 14.05 6.30 -9.73
C PHE A 173 14.55 7.75 -9.75
N ASP A 174 15.26 8.17 -8.70
CA ASP A 174 15.74 9.55 -8.52
C ASP A 174 16.85 9.93 -9.52
N THR A 175 17.48 8.92 -10.13
CA THR A 175 18.56 9.05 -11.11
C THR A 175 18.13 8.48 -12.46
N PRO A 176 18.73 8.95 -13.58
CA PRO A 176 18.39 8.44 -14.93
C PRO A 176 18.53 6.92 -15.07
N THR A 177 19.49 6.34 -14.35
CA THR A 177 19.61 4.89 -14.18
C THR A 177 19.04 4.53 -12.82
N PRO A 178 17.98 3.71 -12.73
CA PRO A 178 17.43 3.32 -11.44
C PRO A 178 18.45 2.59 -10.56
N ILE A 179 18.48 2.93 -9.27
CA ILE A 179 19.35 2.28 -8.28
C ILE A 179 18.57 1.15 -7.62
N GLN A 180 19.14 -0.05 -7.60
CA GLN A 180 18.52 -1.23 -7.01
C GLN A 180 19.25 -1.68 -5.75
N GLN A 181 18.50 -2.06 -4.73
CA GLN A 181 19.02 -2.63 -3.48
C GLN A 181 18.22 -3.89 -3.14
N ASN A 182 18.92 -4.92 -2.66
CA ASN A 182 18.33 -6.20 -2.29
C ASN A 182 18.66 -6.50 -0.82
N PHE A 183 17.68 -7.02 -0.10
CA PHE A 183 17.80 -7.41 1.29
C PHE A 183 17.15 -8.78 1.47
N SER A 184 17.85 -9.72 2.10
CA SER A 184 17.30 -11.04 2.40
C SER A 184 17.70 -11.51 3.77
N TRP A 185 16.75 -12.15 4.46
CA TRP A 185 16.95 -12.73 5.78
C TRP A 185 15.92 -13.83 6.06
N THR A 186 16.15 -14.63 7.09
CA THR A 186 15.23 -15.69 7.51
C THR A 186 14.75 -15.44 8.93
N TYR A 187 13.43 -15.41 9.12
CA TYR A 187 12.82 -15.41 10.45
C TYR A 187 12.78 -16.84 11.00
N LYS A 188 13.30 -17.04 12.22
CA LYS A 188 13.31 -18.37 12.87
C LYS A 188 11.93 -18.91 13.23
N THR A 189 10.87 -18.11 13.08
CA THR A 189 9.50 -18.52 13.36
C THR A 189 8.84 -18.96 12.05
N PRO A 190 8.54 -20.26 11.88
CA PRO A 190 7.84 -20.74 10.69
C PRO A 190 6.48 -20.06 10.57
N CYS A 191 5.99 -19.89 9.34
CA CYS A 191 4.64 -19.40 9.12
C CYS A 191 3.68 -20.42 9.76
N THR A 192 2.96 -20.03 10.80
CA THR A 192 2.02 -20.93 11.47
C THR A 192 0.78 -20.99 10.60
N THR A 193 0.73 -21.96 9.69
CA THR A 193 -0.52 -22.35 9.04
C THR A 193 -1.38 -23.03 10.10
N ALA A 194 -2.47 -22.39 10.50
CA ALA A 194 -3.62 -23.06 11.13
C ALA A 194 -4.43 -23.79 10.06
#